data_AF-A0A1X2GNJ4-F1
#
_entry.id   AF-A0A1X2GNJ4-F1
#
_cell.length_a   1.000
_cell.length_b   1.000
_cell.length_c   1.000
_cell.angle_alpha   90.00
_cell.angle_beta   90.00
_cell.angle_gamma   90.00
#
_symmetry.space_group_name_H-M   'P 1'
#
loop_
_entity.id
_entity.type
_entity.pdbx_description
1 polymer ?
#
loop_
_entity_poly.entity_id
_entity_poly.type
_entity_poly.pdbx_seq_one_letter_code
_entity_poly.pdbx_strand_id
1 'polypeptide(L)'
;MRLDPLPRLTSTLGKALGNPRLLVFAIVMSKLCLDRVYKFALAVNPTPALDNGGNQTIDILEYYHPSTASDVYRHLDSYNLKQRLAYQSLAIFDSGFVVFRAIPIAFMICWAFKTAPAKYQPGIWVVLVNVFADLLENILITILLKSYPERLPFIAQALTWVIDIKWKSFWGMLGLLFVAMLAGIYFSFHAMLANSVLLEKDRKDKQRARQHVNQVMDRAGSSRDGA
;
A
#
# COMPACT_ATOMS: atom_id res chain seq x y z
N MET A 1 -21.98 -10.87 -1.50
CA MET A 1 -20.96 -10.40 -2.47
C MET A 1 -19.66 -10.18 -1.71
N ARG A 2 -18.51 -10.62 -2.24
CA ARG A 2 -17.19 -10.48 -1.59
C ARG A 2 -16.57 -9.15 -2.04
N LEU A 3 -15.96 -8.38 -1.13
CA LEU A 3 -15.32 -7.11 -1.49
C LEU A 3 -14.03 -7.29 -2.28
N ASP A 4 -13.29 -8.38 -2.03
CA ASP A 4 -12.10 -8.74 -2.79
C ASP A 4 -12.47 -9.49 -4.09
N PRO A 5 -12.24 -8.88 -5.28
CA PRO A 5 -12.46 -9.54 -6.57
C PRO A 5 -11.36 -10.56 -6.91
N LEU A 6 -10.19 -10.50 -6.25
CA LEU A 6 -9.01 -11.32 -6.56
C LEU A 6 -8.44 -12.04 -5.31
N PRO A 7 -9.25 -12.85 -4.60
CA PRO A 7 -8.88 -13.39 -3.28
C PRO A 7 -7.66 -14.31 -3.29
N ARG A 8 -7.44 -15.06 -4.39
CA ARG A 8 -6.26 -15.92 -4.54
C ARG A 8 -5.00 -15.07 -4.61
N LEU A 9 -5.01 -14.03 -5.44
CA LEU A 9 -3.89 -13.10 -5.61
C LEU A 9 -3.57 -12.40 -4.29
N THR A 10 -4.59 -11.84 -3.62
CA THR A 10 -4.45 -11.21 -2.30
C THR A 10 -3.84 -12.17 -1.29
N SER A 11 -4.29 -13.42 -1.23
CA SER A 11 -3.78 -14.40 -0.26
C SER A 11 -2.32 -14.79 -0.53
N THR A 12 -1.93 -14.97 -1.79
CA THR A 12 -0.58 -15.33 -2.19
C THR A 12 0.38 -14.17 -1.93
N LEU A 13 0.01 -12.97 -2.36
CA LEU A 13 0.80 -11.76 -2.11
C LEU A 13 0.87 -11.45 -0.63
N GLY A 14 -0.24 -11.55 0.11
CA GLY A 14 -0.27 -11.34 1.57
C GLY A 14 0.70 -12.25 2.33
N LYS A 15 0.85 -13.51 1.91
CA LYS A 15 1.88 -14.43 2.49
C LYS A 15 3.29 -13.96 2.18
N ALA A 16 3.58 -13.56 0.95
CA ALA A 16 4.89 -13.06 0.55
C ALA A 16 5.26 -11.75 1.26
N LEU A 17 4.30 -10.84 1.38
CA LEU A 17 4.42 -9.56 2.08
C LEU A 17 4.65 -9.72 3.59
N GLY A 18 4.31 -10.88 4.16
CA GLY A 18 4.59 -11.22 5.56
C GLY A 18 6.08 -11.41 5.89
N ASN A 19 6.97 -11.40 4.89
CA ASN A 19 8.41 -11.48 5.12
C ASN A 19 8.97 -10.12 5.61
N PRO A 20 9.47 -10.02 6.85
CA PRO A 20 9.96 -8.76 7.40
C PRO A 20 11.16 -8.20 6.64
N ARG A 21 12.00 -9.06 6.03
CA ARG A 21 13.14 -8.60 5.23
C ARG A 21 12.68 -7.86 3.97
N LEU A 22 11.64 -8.38 3.31
CA LEU A 22 11.05 -7.74 2.13
C LEU A 22 10.42 -6.39 2.51
N LEU A 23 9.72 -6.33 3.65
CA LEU A 23 9.08 -5.11 4.13
C LEU A 23 10.10 -4.01 4.45
N VAL A 24 11.16 -4.35 5.21
CA VAL A 24 12.25 -3.40 5.53
C VAL A 24 12.96 -2.94 4.26
N PHE A 25 13.28 -3.87 3.36
CA PHE A 25 13.89 -3.52 2.08
C PHE A 25 13.00 -2.56 1.27
N ALA A 26 11.71 -2.84 1.16
CA ALA A 26 10.77 -1.99 0.44
C ALA A 26 10.64 -0.59 1.08
N ILE A 27 10.60 -0.50 2.41
CA ILE A 27 10.59 0.80 3.11
C ILE A 27 11.86 1.59 2.79
N VAL A 28 13.03 0.97 2.91
CA VAL A 28 14.33 1.62 2.62
C VAL A 28 14.39 2.06 1.16
N MET A 29 14.01 1.19 0.23
CA MET A 29 14.01 1.50 -1.20
C MET A 29 13.01 2.59 -1.55
N SER A 30 11.81 2.58 -0.97
CA SER A 30 10.82 3.64 -1.17
C SER A 30 11.37 5.00 -0.74
N LYS A 31 12.03 5.07 0.43
CA LYS A 31 12.70 6.30 0.88
C LYS A 31 13.81 6.73 -0.07
N LEU A 32 14.71 5.81 -0.46
CA LEU A 32 15.81 6.12 -1.38
C LEU A 32 15.32 6.64 -2.73
N CYS A 33 14.30 5.99 -3.30
CA CYS A 33 13.67 6.43 -4.54
C CYS A 33 13.04 7.81 -4.37
N LEU A 34 12.30 8.04 -3.28
CA LEU A 34 11.69 9.34 -2.99
C LEU A 34 12.73 10.45 -2.84
N ASP A 35 13.80 10.22 -2.07
CA ASP A 35 14.91 11.17 -1.91
C ASP A 35 15.55 11.52 -3.26
N ARG A 36 15.64 10.55 -4.18
CA ARG A 36 16.13 10.79 -5.54
C ARG A 36 15.13 11.56 -6.38
N VAL A 37 13.84 11.23 -6.33
CA VAL A 37 12.78 11.98 -7.01
C VAL A 37 12.81 13.45 -6.61
N TYR A 38 12.85 13.76 -5.30
CA TYR A 38 12.95 15.14 -4.82
C TYR A 38 14.21 15.86 -5.35
N LYS A 39 15.38 15.20 -5.31
CA LYS A 39 16.62 15.80 -5.83
C LYS A 39 16.56 16.07 -7.33
N PHE A 40 15.97 15.17 -8.10
CA PHE A 40 15.84 15.34 -9.55
C PHE A 40 14.72 16.33 -9.91
N ALA A 41 13.66 16.43 -9.12
CA ALA A 41 12.58 17.38 -9.35
C ALA A 41 13.09 18.83 -9.36
N LEU A 42 14.03 19.17 -8.47
CA LEU A 42 14.73 20.48 -8.48
C LEU A 42 15.42 20.78 -9.82
N ALA A 43 15.93 19.76 -10.50
CA ALA A 43 16.63 19.90 -11.79
C ALA A 43 15.68 19.88 -12.99
N VAL A 44 14.48 19.32 -12.83
CA VAL A 44 13.48 19.12 -13.89
C VAL A 44 12.49 20.29 -13.95
N ASN A 45 12.23 20.96 -12.82
CA ASN A 45 11.21 21.99 -12.72
C ASN A 45 11.48 23.19 -13.68
N PRO A 46 10.59 23.47 -14.65
CA PRO A 46 10.76 24.55 -15.62
C PRO A 46 10.47 25.93 -15.03
N THR A 47 9.65 25.99 -13.99
CA THR A 47 9.31 27.20 -13.23
C THR A 47 9.27 26.81 -11.76
N PRO A 48 10.28 27.11 -10.95
CA PRO A 48 10.31 26.74 -9.54
C PRO A 48 9.19 27.48 -8.78
N ALA A 49 7.97 26.96 -8.84
CA ALA A 49 6.91 27.31 -7.94
C ALA A 49 7.31 26.79 -6.56
N LEU A 50 7.03 27.58 -5.52
CA LEU A 50 7.30 27.18 -4.15
C LEU A 50 6.02 26.57 -3.58
N ASP A 51 6.15 25.49 -2.82
CA ASP A 51 5.07 24.92 -2.04
C ASP A 51 4.72 25.88 -0.89
N ASN A 52 3.65 25.59 -0.15
CA ASN A 52 3.24 26.38 1.00
C ASN A 52 4.29 26.42 2.14
N GLY A 53 5.35 25.61 2.06
CA GLY A 53 6.49 25.57 2.98
C GLY A 53 7.76 26.25 2.45
N GLY A 54 7.71 26.88 1.26
CA GLY A 54 8.87 27.53 0.64
C GLY A 54 9.87 26.56 -0.02
N ASN A 55 9.54 25.28 -0.16
CA ASN A 55 10.33 24.34 -0.94
C ASN A 55 9.91 24.41 -2.41
N GLN A 56 10.82 24.15 -3.34
CA GLN A 56 10.41 24.03 -4.75
C GLN A 56 9.42 22.86 -4.90
N THR A 57 8.26 23.13 -5.49
CA THR A 57 7.28 22.10 -5.83
C THR A 57 7.88 21.16 -6.85
N ILE A 58 7.45 19.91 -6.75
CA ILE A 58 7.62 18.94 -7.82
C ILE A 58 6.58 19.34 -8.89
N ASP A 59 6.89 20.27 -9.79
CA ASP A 59 5.99 20.59 -10.92
C ASP A 59 6.24 19.59 -12.07
N ILE A 60 5.95 18.34 -11.74
CA ILE A 60 5.79 17.23 -12.68
C ILE A 60 4.34 17.30 -13.14
N LEU A 61 4.07 16.95 -14.40
CA LEU A 61 2.73 16.76 -14.98
C LEU A 61 1.70 16.09 -14.04
N GLU A 62 2.19 15.27 -13.11
CA GLU A 62 1.52 14.69 -11.95
C GLU A 62 0.67 15.69 -11.14
N TYR A 63 1.14 16.92 -10.92
CA TYR A 63 0.46 17.97 -10.12
C TYR A 63 -0.25 19.03 -10.97
N TYR A 64 -0.02 19.04 -12.30
CA TYR A 64 -0.62 19.98 -13.24
C TYR A 64 -2.06 19.60 -13.66
N HIS A 65 -2.55 18.41 -13.28
CA HIS A 65 -3.91 17.91 -13.56
C HIS A 65 -4.45 18.26 -14.98
N PRO A 66 -3.74 17.86 -16.05
CA PRO A 66 -4.14 18.23 -17.41
C PRO A 66 -5.50 17.61 -17.77
N SER A 67 -6.39 18.40 -18.37
CA SER A 67 -7.72 17.94 -18.78
C SER A 67 -7.80 17.60 -20.28
N THR A 68 -6.88 18.12 -21.08
CA THR A 68 -6.83 17.90 -22.54
C THR A 68 -5.42 17.56 -23.02
N ALA A 69 -5.32 16.90 -24.18
CA ALA A 69 -4.04 16.66 -24.85
C ALA A 69 -3.25 17.96 -25.10
N SER A 70 -3.93 19.08 -25.35
CA SER A 70 -3.30 20.39 -25.53
C SER A 70 -2.63 20.91 -24.25
N ASP A 71 -3.22 20.65 -23.08
CA ASP A 71 -2.65 21.04 -21.79
C ASP A 71 -1.36 20.26 -21.51
N VAL A 72 -1.34 18.96 -21.85
CA VAL A 72 -0.14 18.14 -21.77
C VAL A 72 0.99 18.74 -22.61
N TYR A 73 0.74 19.06 -23.88
CA TYR A 73 1.76 19.65 -24.73
C TYR A 73 2.17 21.05 -24.30
N ARG A 74 1.25 21.87 -23.80
CA ARG A 74 1.58 23.18 -23.24
C ARG A 74 2.59 23.06 -22.10
N HIS A 75 2.43 22.03 -21.25
CA HIS A 75 3.39 21.73 -20.20
C HIS A 75 4.72 21.17 -20.75
N LEU A 76 4.67 20.25 -21.73
CA LEU A 76 5.89 19.71 -22.36
C LEU A 76 6.71 20.76 -23.12
N ASP A 77 6.05 21.76 -23.69
CA ASP A 77 6.66 22.90 -24.37
C ASP A 77 7.50 23.76 -23.38
N SER A 78 7.18 23.74 -22.08
CA SER A 78 7.92 24.47 -21.05
C SER A 78 9.27 23.84 -20.68
N TYR A 79 9.46 22.54 -20.94
CA TYR A 79 10.72 21.86 -20.64
C TYR A 79 11.78 22.14 -21.71
N ASN A 80 12.97 22.54 -21.28
CA ASN A 80 14.16 22.55 -22.13
C ASN A 80 14.74 21.13 -22.33
N LEU A 81 15.68 20.96 -23.27
CA LEU A 81 16.28 19.66 -23.59
C LEU A 81 16.89 18.97 -22.35
N LYS A 82 17.58 19.73 -21.49
CA LYS A 82 18.21 19.21 -20.27
C LYS A 82 17.16 18.68 -19.28
N GLN A 83 16.05 19.40 -19.11
CA GLN A 83 14.95 19.01 -18.24
C GLN A 83 14.24 17.75 -18.73
N ARG A 84 14.03 17.61 -20.04
CA ARG A 84 13.44 16.38 -20.63
C ARG A 84 14.31 15.15 -20.39
N LEU A 85 15.63 15.28 -20.50
CA LEU A 85 16.58 14.21 -20.18
C LEU A 85 16.62 13.90 -18.68
N ALA A 86 16.58 14.92 -17.83
CA ALA A 86 16.52 14.75 -16.38
C ALA A 86 15.22 14.06 -15.95
N TYR A 87 14.09 14.35 -16.61
CA TYR A 87 12.81 13.70 -16.36
C TYR A 87 12.88 12.19 -16.60
N GLN A 88 13.54 11.74 -17.66
CA GLN A 88 13.67 10.29 -17.93
C GLN A 88 14.39 9.56 -16.80
N SER A 89 15.40 10.20 -16.19
CA SER A 89 16.07 9.66 -15.00
C SER A 89 15.14 9.64 -13.79
N LEU A 90 14.35 10.70 -13.62
CA LEU A 90 13.36 10.81 -12.55
C LEU A 90 12.29 9.72 -12.65
N ALA A 91 11.75 9.45 -13.84
CA ALA A 91 10.70 8.46 -14.07
C ALA A 91 11.08 7.04 -13.61
N ILE A 92 12.36 6.68 -13.67
CA ILE A 92 12.87 5.40 -13.14
C ILE A 92 12.76 5.37 -11.61
N PHE A 93 13.18 6.44 -10.94
CA PHE A 93 13.08 6.54 -9.49
C PHE A 93 11.64 6.65 -9.01
N ASP A 94 10.79 7.35 -9.76
CA ASP A 94 9.37 7.45 -9.47
C ASP A 94 8.66 6.10 -9.61
N SER A 95 8.91 5.37 -10.71
CA SER A 95 8.42 4.00 -10.89
C SER A 95 8.88 3.07 -9.76
N GLY A 96 10.15 3.18 -9.35
CA GLY A 96 10.68 2.44 -8.22
C GLY A 96 9.98 2.79 -6.91
N PHE A 97 9.80 4.08 -6.62
CA PHE A 97 9.10 4.57 -5.44
C PHE A 97 7.68 3.99 -5.35
N VAL A 98 6.91 4.06 -6.44
CA VAL A 98 5.55 3.55 -6.52
C VAL A 98 5.49 2.06 -6.19
N VAL A 99 6.36 1.24 -6.80
CA VAL A 99 6.41 -0.21 -6.57
C VAL A 99 6.79 -0.53 -5.13
N PHE A 100 7.83 0.13 -4.60
CA PHE A 100 8.30 -0.14 -3.25
C PHE A 100 7.35 0.39 -2.16
N ARG A 101 6.65 1.51 -2.40
CA ARG A 101 5.62 2.05 -1.49
C ARG A 101 4.39 1.16 -1.42
N ALA A 102 4.02 0.49 -2.52
CA ALA A 102 2.85 -0.38 -2.55
C ALA A 102 2.99 -1.60 -1.63
N ILE A 103 4.20 -2.11 -1.42
CA ILE A 103 4.49 -3.26 -0.56
C ILE A 103 4.03 -3.04 0.89
N PRO A 104 4.51 -2.02 1.63
CA PRO A 104 4.07 -1.78 3.00
C PRO A 104 2.57 -1.44 3.10
N ILE A 105 2.01 -0.72 2.12
CA ILE A 105 0.57 -0.42 2.08
C ILE A 105 -0.26 -1.70 1.94
N ALA A 106 0.07 -2.55 0.96
CA ALA A 106 -0.59 -3.83 0.76
C ALA A 106 -0.44 -4.75 1.97
N PHE A 107 0.74 -4.74 2.62
CA PHE A 107 0.97 -5.47 3.87
C PHE A 107 0.02 -4.99 4.99
N MET A 108 -0.08 -3.69 5.22
CA MET A 108 -0.97 -3.12 6.25
C MET A 108 -2.43 -3.50 6.02
N ILE A 109 -2.91 -3.43 4.77
CA ILE A 109 -4.28 -3.81 4.42
C ILE A 109 -4.51 -5.31 4.67
N CYS A 110 -3.61 -6.16 4.20
CA CYS A 110 -3.70 -7.61 4.43
C CYS A 110 -3.64 -7.96 5.92
N TRP A 111 -2.80 -7.27 6.69
CA TRP A 111 -2.63 -7.50 8.11
C TRP A 111 -3.87 -7.07 8.90
N ALA A 112 -4.39 -5.86 8.64
CA ALA A 112 -5.57 -5.32 9.30
C ALA A 112 -6.82 -6.21 9.17
N PHE A 113 -7.00 -6.82 8.00
CA PHE A 113 -8.15 -7.68 7.71
C PHE A 113 -7.88 -9.17 7.86
N LYS A 114 -6.73 -9.56 8.43
CA LYS A 114 -6.33 -10.98 8.57
C LYS A 114 -7.35 -11.81 9.37
N THR A 115 -7.95 -11.22 10.40
CA THR A 115 -8.96 -11.85 11.26
C THR A 115 -10.40 -11.52 10.85
N ALA A 116 -10.57 -10.66 9.85
CA ALA A 116 -11.89 -10.27 9.36
C ALA A 116 -12.54 -11.40 8.53
N PRO A 117 -13.87 -11.57 8.59
CA PRO A 117 -14.59 -12.47 7.70
C PRO A 117 -14.34 -12.16 6.22
N ALA A 118 -14.26 -13.20 5.38
CA ALA A 118 -13.94 -13.10 3.96
C ALA A 118 -14.81 -12.09 3.17
N LYS A 119 -16.06 -11.85 3.59
CA LYS A 119 -16.97 -10.86 3.00
C LYS A 119 -16.50 -9.42 3.16
N TYR A 120 -15.78 -9.11 4.23
CA TYR A 120 -15.33 -7.76 4.57
C TYR A 120 -13.88 -7.49 4.18
N GLN A 121 -13.18 -8.48 3.62
CA GLN A 121 -11.81 -8.32 3.14
C GLN A 121 -11.85 -7.57 1.81
N PRO A 122 -11.31 -6.34 1.73
CA PRO A 122 -11.36 -5.52 0.52
C PRO A 122 -10.35 -5.97 -0.56
N GLY A 123 -9.35 -6.78 -0.18
CA GLY A 123 -8.25 -7.16 -1.06
C GLY A 123 -7.22 -6.03 -1.24
N ILE A 124 -6.24 -6.28 -2.10
CA ILE A 124 -5.18 -5.31 -2.44
C ILE A 124 -5.33 -4.72 -3.85
N TRP A 125 -6.44 -5.00 -4.53
CA TRP A 125 -6.64 -4.61 -5.92
C TRP A 125 -6.61 -3.09 -6.13
N VAL A 126 -7.09 -2.29 -5.18
CA VAL A 126 -7.00 -0.81 -5.26
C VAL A 126 -5.54 -0.36 -5.29
N VAL A 127 -4.68 -0.98 -4.48
CA VAL A 127 -3.23 -0.72 -4.48
C VAL A 127 -2.62 -1.10 -5.84
N LEU A 128 -3.02 -2.26 -6.39
CA LEU A 128 -2.53 -2.71 -7.69
C LEU A 128 -2.97 -1.78 -8.84
N VAL A 129 -4.22 -1.30 -8.81
CA VAL A 129 -4.73 -0.33 -9.79
C VAL A 129 -3.96 0.98 -9.70
N ASN A 130 -3.69 1.47 -8.49
CA ASN A 130 -2.89 2.69 -8.31
C ASN A 130 -1.48 2.51 -8.88
N VAL A 131 -0.77 1.44 -8.51
CA VAL A 131 0.56 1.13 -9.05
C VAL A 131 0.54 1.03 -10.56
N PHE A 132 -0.47 0.36 -11.13
CA PHE A 132 -0.58 0.21 -12.57
C PHE A 132 -0.79 1.56 -13.27
N ALA A 133 -1.66 2.42 -12.73
CA ALA A 133 -1.90 3.75 -13.28
C ALA A 133 -0.63 4.63 -13.22
N ASP A 134 0.07 4.62 -12.09
CA ASP A 134 1.35 5.32 -11.89
C ASP A 134 2.44 4.84 -12.88
N LEU A 135 2.59 3.53 -13.06
CA LEU A 135 3.57 2.99 -14.01
C LEU A 135 3.19 3.30 -15.47
N LEU A 136 1.90 3.23 -15.80
CA LEU A 136 1.41 3.57 -17.12
C LEU A 136 1.61 5.06 -17.41
N GLU A 137 1.36 5.95 -16.45
CA GLU A 137 1.64 7.38 -16.57
C GLU A 137 3.12 7.61 -16.93
N ASN A 138 4.03 7.01 -16.16
CA ASN A 138 5.47 7.13 -16.39
C ASN A 138 5.89 6.64 -17.78
N ILE A 139 5.30 5.54 -18.26
CA ILE A 139 5.53 5.04 -19.62
C ILE A 139 5.03 6.06 -20.66
N LEU A 140 3.79 6.54 -20.53
CA LEU A 140 3.18 7.48 -21.47
C LEU A 140 3.95 8.80 -21.54
N ILE A 141 4.33 9.38 -20.39
CA ILE A 141 5.16 10.59 -20.34
C ILE A 141 6.52 10.35 -21.00
N THR A 142 7.15 9.20 -20.73
CA THR A 142 8.44 8.86 -21.35
C THR A 142 8.33 8.76 -22.86
N ILE A 143 7.26 8.17 -23.39
CA ILE A 143 6.99 8.10 -24.83
C ILE A 143 6.84 9.52 -25.40
N LEU A 144 6.00 10.35 -24.79
CA LEU A 144 5.77 11.73 -25.24
C LEU A 144 7.05 12.58 -25.23
N LEU A 145 7.88 12.44 -24.19
CA LEU A 145 9.16 13.15 -24.10
C LEU A 145 10.18 12.68 -25.15
N LYS A 146 10.18 11.39 -25.49
CA LYS A 146 11.08 10.83 -26.52
C LYS A 146 10.65 11.20 -27.93
N SER A 147 9.34 11.29 -28.19
CA SER A 147 8.80 11.67 -29.49
C SER A 147 8.84 13.18 -29.73
N TYR A 148 8.99 14.00 -28.68
CA TYR A 148 9.03 15.46 -28.83
C TYR A 148 10.15 15.90 -29.80
N PRO A 149 9.89 16.82 -30.76
CA PRO A 149 8.72 17.70 -30.89
C PRO A 149 7.51 17.12 -31.62
N GLU A 150 7.55 15.87 -32.07
CA GLU A 150 6.40 15.23 -32.69
C GLU A 150 5.24 15.10 -31.69
N ARG A 151 4.07 15.60 -32.10
CA ARG A 151 2.86 15.58 -31.27
C ARG A 151 2.02 14.36 -31.60
N LEU A 152 1.84 13.50 -30.60
CA LEU A 152 1.01 12.30 -30.56
C LEU A 152 -0.25 12.56 -29.70
N PRO A 153 -1.29 13.22 -30.25
CA PRO A 153 -2.45 13.70 -29.49
C PRO A 153 -3.23 12.57 -28.80
N PHE A 154 -3.27 11.38 -29.41
CA PHE A 154 -3.91 10.20 -28.80
C PHE A 154 -3.21 9.77 -27.51
N ILE A 155 -1.87 9.76 -27.50
CA ILE A 155 -1.07 9.38 -26.33
C ILE A 155 -1.20 10.44 -25.23
N ALA A 156 -1.17 11.72 -25.61
CA ALA A 156 -1.39 12.82 -24.68
C ALA A 156 -2.79 12.76 -24.05
N GLN A 157 -3.83 12.42 -24.81
CA GLN A 157 -5.17 12.23 -24.26
C GLN A 157 -5.24 11.02 -23.32
N ALA A 158 -4.64 9.88 -23.70
CA ALA A 158 -4.57 8.72 -22.83
C ALA A 158 -3.86 9.05 -21.50
N LEU A 159 -2.79 9.85 -21.54
CA LEU A 159 -2.09 10.32 -20.36
C LEU A 159 -3.02 11.10 -19.42
N THR A 160 -3.86 12.01 -19.92
CA THR A 160 -4.82 12.74 -19.06
C THR A 160 -5.77 11.80 -18.30
N TRP A 161 -6.28 10.77 -18.97
CA TRP A 161 -7.17 9.79 -18.34
C TRP A 161 -6.43 8.93 -17.31
N VAL A 162 -5.19 8.54 -17.60
CA VAL A 162 -4.36 7.77 -16.67
C VAL A 162 -4.03 8.58 -15.42
N ILE A 163 -3.72 9.88 -15.55
CA ILE A 163 -3.50 10.79 -14.42
C ILE A 163 -4.76 10.89 -13.54
N ASP A 164 -5.94 11.03 -14.15
CA ASP A 164 -7.21 11.07 -13.40
C ASP A 164 -7.47 9.74 -12.65
N ILE A 165 -7.26 8.60 -13.30
CA ILE A 165 -7.38 7.26 -12.67
C ILE A 165 -6.36 7.10 -11.53
N LYS A 166 -5.12 7.54 -11.72
CA LYS A 166 -4.08 7.53 -10.69
C LYS A 166 -4.55 8.29 -9.45
N TRP A 167 -5.00 9.52 -9.61
CA TRP A 167 -5.43 10.34 -8.46
C TRP A 167 -6.67 9.76 -7.77
N LYS A 168 -7.67 9.30 -8.53
CA LYS A 168 -8.86 8.63 -7.96
C LYS A 168 -8.49 7.37 -7.19
N SER A 169 -7.62 6.52 -7.76
CA SER A 169 -7.16 5.30 -7.10
C SER A 169 -6.26 5.59 -5.89
N PHE A 170 -5.46 6.66 -5.92
CA PHE A 170 -4.68 7.14 -4.78
C PHE A 170 -5.58 7.57 -3.62
N TRP A 171 -6.60 8.39 -3.86
CA TRP A 171 -7.58 8.77 -2.84
C TRP A 171 -8.36 7.55 -2.31
N GLY A 172 -8.75 6.63 -3.20
CA GLY A 172 -9.37 5.37 -2.81
C GLY A 172 -8.45 4.52 -1.93
N MET A 173 -7.16 4.46 -2.24
CA MET A 173 -6.15 3.76 -1.44
C MET A 173 -5.97 4.41 -0.06
N LEU A 174 -5.93 5.74 0.03
CA LEU A 174 -5.86 6.45 1.31
C LEU A 174 -7.10 6.17 2.18
N GLY A 175 -8.29 6.24 1.59
CA GLY A 175 -9.54 5.89 2.27
C GLY A 175 -9.53 4.44 2.76
N LEU A 176 -9.09 3.51 1.90
CA LEU A 176 -8.95 2.10 2.24
C LEU A 176 -7.95 1.88 3.38
N LEU A 177 -6.83 2.59 3.38
CA LEU A 177 -5.83 2.52 4.44
C LEU A 177 -6.38 3.03 5.78
N PHE A 178 -7.16 4.12 5.75
CA PHE A 178 -7.84 4.62 6.95
C PHE A 178 -8.83 3.60 7.52
N VAL A 179 -9.68 3.02 6.65
CA VAL A 179 -10.60 1.94 7.03
C VAL A 179 -9.84 0.71 7.54
N ALA A 180 -8.72 0.36 6.91
CA ALA A 180 -7.87 -0.74 7.34
C ALA A 180 -7.30 -0.51 8.74
N MET A 181 -6.83 0.70 9.06
CA MET A 181 -6.36 1.00 10.42
C MET A 181 -7.47 0.82 11.46
N LEU A 182 -8.68 1.35 11.20
CA LEU A 182 -9.82 1.19 12.10
C LEU A 182 -10.23 -0.29 12.25
N ALA A 183 -10.33 -1.01 11.14
CA ALA A 183 -10.64 -2.43 11.11
C ALA A 183 -9.59 -3.26 11.84
N GLY A 184 -8.30 -2.96 11.63
CA GLY A 184 -7.19 -3.62 12.30
C GLY A 184 -7.29 -3.48 13.81
N ILE A 185 -7.58 -2.28 14.32
CA ILE A 185 -7.81 -2.05 15.76
C ILE A 185 -9.03 -2.85 16.23
N TYR A 186 -10.17 -2.72 15.53
CA TYR A 186 -11.42 -3.37 15.90
C TYR A 186 -11.31 -4.90 15.96
N PHE A 187 -10.80 -5.53 14.89
CA PHE A 187 -10.70 -6.99 14.80
C PHE A 187 -9.56 -7.53 15.66
N SER A 188 -8.47 -6.80 15.86
CA SER A 188 -7.41 -7.22 16.79
C SER A 188 -7.91 -7.22 18.23
N PHE A 189 -8.66 -6.18 18.63
CA PHE A 189 -9.24 -6.11 19.97
C PHE A 189 -10.24 -7.24 20.22
N HIS A 190 -11.13 -7.51 19.27
CA HIS A 190 -12.07 -8.63 19.37
C HIS A 190 -11.38 -9.99 19.38
N ALA A 191 -10.33 -10.18 18.57
CA ALA A 191 -9.54 -11.41 18.59
C ALA A 191 -8.81 -11.59 19.93
N MET A 192 -8.27 -10.52 20.52
CA MET A 192 -7.65 -10.56 21.85
C MET A 192 -8.67 -10.94 22.93
N LEU A 193 -9.86 -10.34 22.92
CA LEU A 193 -10.95 -10.69 23.86
C LEU A 193 -11.41 -12.14 23.70
N ALA A 194 -11.58 -12.61 22.46
CA ALA A 194 -11.95 -14.00 22.21
C ALA A 194 -10.87 -14.97 22.74
N ASN A 195 -9.60 -14.66 22.48
CA ASN A 195 -8.48 -15.46 22.97
C ASN A 195 -8.35 -15.43 24.50
N SER A 196 -8.62 -14.29 25.16
CA SER A 196 -8.59 -14.21 26.62
C SER A 196 -9.70 -15.04 27.27
N VAL A 197 -10.90 -15.02 26.70
CA VAL A 197 -12.03 -15.84 27.17
C VAL A 197 -11.73 -17.34 27.02
N LEU A 198 -11.15 -17.74 25.89
CA LEU A 198 -10.75 -19.13 25.65
C LEU A 198 -9.64 -19.58 26.63
N LEU A 199 -8.63 -18.73 26.87
CA LEU A 199 -7.58 -18.98 27.85
C LEU A 199 -8.13 -19.15 29.28
N GLU A 200 -9.12 -18.33 29.66
CA GLU A 200 -9.75 -18.44 30.97
C GLU A 200 -10.56 -19.74 31.11
N LYS A 201 -11.25 -20.15 30.05
CA LYS A 201 -11.96 -21.43 29.98
C LYS A 201 -10.98 -22.61 30.13
N ASP A 202 -9.90 -22.63 29.36
CA ASP A 202 -8.85 -23.65 29.45
C ASP A 202 -8.21 -23.71 30.84
N ARG A 203 -8.02 -22.54 31.49
CA ARG A 203 -7.49 -22.46 32.85
C ARG A 203 -8.45 -23.08 33.87
N LYS A 204 -9.75 -22.81 33.76
CA LYS A 204 -10.79 -23.40 34.61
C LYS A 204 -10.90 -24.91 34.40
N ASP A 205 -10.83 -25.37 33.16
CA ASP A 205 -10.89 -26.81 32.83
C ASP A 205 -9.66 -27.56 33.37
N LYS A 206 -8.46 -26.99 33.25
CA LYS A 206 -7.24 -27.54 33.87
C LYS A 206 -7.31 -27.57 35.40
N GLN A 207 -7.89 -26.54 36.03
CA GLN A 207 -8.07 -26.52 37.49
C GLN A 207 -9.07 -27.60 37.94
N ARG A 208 -10.18 -27.77 37.24
CA ARG A 208 -11.17 -28.84 37.52
C ARG A 208 -10.56 -30.22 37.36
N ALA A 209 -9.76 -30.44 36.30
CA ALA A 209 -9.06 -31.71 36.10
C ALA A 209 -8.09 -32.02 37.26
N ARG A 210 -7.33 -31.02 37.75
CA ARG A 210 -6.44 -31.18 38.92
C ARG A 210 -7.21 -31.48 40.20
N GLN A 211 -8.33 -30.79 40.44
CA GLN A 211 -9.19 -31.05 41.59
C GLN A 211 -9.77 -32.47 41.54
N HIS A 212 -10.19 -32.93 40.37
CA HIS A 212 -10.70 -34.29 40.18
C HIS A 212 -9.62 -35.35 40.45
N VAL A 213 -8.38 -35.14 39.96
CA VAL A 213 -7.25 -36.06 40.24
C VAL A 213 -6.93 -36.10 41.73
N ASN A 214 -6.84 -34.95 42.41
CA ASN A 214 -6.57 -34.91 43.84
C ASN A 214 -7.68 -35.60 44.65
N GLN A 215 -8.96 -35.38 44.31
CA GLN A 215 -10.08 -36.06 44.97
C GLN A 215 -10.06 -37.58 44.78
N VAL A 216 -9.65 -38.06 43.61
CA VAL A 216 -9.49 -39.51 43.37
C VAL A 216 -8.31 -40.07 44.18
N MET A 217 -7.20 -39.34 44.26
CA MET A 217 -6.05 -39.74 45.07
C MET A 217 -6.36 -39.78 46.57
N ASP A 218 -7.05 -38.77 47.10
CA ASP A 218 -7.45 -38.71 48.51
C ASP A 218 -8.39 -39.85 48.88
N ARG A 219 -9.35 -40.18 47.99
CA ARG A 219 -10.22 -41.35 48.17
C ARG A 219 -9.43 -42.66 48.16
N ALA A 220 -8.51 -42.84 47.22
CA ALA A 220 -7.69 -44.05 47.13
C ALA A 220 -6.73 -44.21 48.32
N GLY A 221 -6.19 -43.11 48.87
CA GLY A 221 -5.37 -43.11 50.08
C GLY A 221 -6.16 -43.44 51.34
N SER A 222 -7.35 -42.83 51.51
CA SER A 222 -8.22 -43.08 52.68
C SER A 222 -8.75 -44.52 52.77
N SER A 223 -8.94 -45.20 51.63
CA SER A 223 -9.30 -46.63 51.61
C SER A 223 -8.14 -47.57 51.96
N ARG A 224 -6.90 -47.06 52.01
CA ARG A 224 -5.69 -47.86 52.26
C ARG A 224 -5.22 -47.81 53.72
N ASP A 225 -5.54 -46.73 54.43
CA ASP A 225 -5.25 -46.56 55.86
C ASP A 225 -6.35 -47.10 56.79
N GLY A 226 -7.47 -47.55 56.23
CA GLY A 226 -8.63 -48.10 56.95
C GLY A 226 -8.78 -49.62 56.89
N ALA A 227 -7.78 -50.35 56.40
CA ALA A 227 -7.70 -51.81 56.36
C ALA A 227 -6.53 -52.30 57.21
#